data_AF-A0A523TNX3-F1
#
_entry.id   AF-A0A523TNX3-F1
#
_cell.length_a   1.000
_cell.length_b   1.000
_cell.length_c   1.000
_cell.angle_alpha   90.00
_cell.angle_beta   90.00
_cell.angle_gamma   90.00
#
_symmetry.space_group_name_H-M   'P 1'
#
loop_
_entity.id
_entity.type
_entity.pdbx_description
1 polymer ?
#
loop_
_entity_poly.entity_id
_entity_poly.type
_entity_poly.pdbx_seq_one_letter_code
_entity_poly.pdbx_strand_id
1 'polypeptide(L)'
;MAGFFAKLAWTRPGQGKWPRFLTAAFAISISLFGCLTLHDALAYEEFNIEAFTIPWVNFQITWPLLISGIVFMVCMLGTYFLVNSRRIVDFLLDTEGEVRKVSWPGWNEVVGSSIVVIFTVIVLSIYIALADYIFNKLMGTFVYG
;
A
#
# COMPACT_ATOMS: atom_id res chain seq x y z
N MET A 1 29.20 -25.82 -8.55
CA MET A 1 28.71 -24.45 -8.23
C MET A 1 28.12 -23.68 -9.42
N ALA A 2 28.19 -24.17 -10.67
CA ALA A 2 27.61 -23.46 -11.83
C ALA A 2 26.07 -23.45 -11.89
N GLY A 3 25.40 -24.45 -11.30
CA GLY A 3 23.94 -24.56 -11.35
C GLY A 3 23.17 -23.55 -10.49
N PHE A 4 23.75 -23.09 -9.37
CA PHE A 4 23.09 -22.12 -8.48
C PHE A 4 23.04 -20.73 -9.10
N PHE A 5 24.15 -20.29 -9.69
CA PHE A 5 24.24 -18.99 -10.38
C PHE A 5 23.49 -18.97 -11.72
N ALA A 6 23.36 -20.11 -12.43
CA ALA A 6 22.47 -20.22 -13.59
C ALA A 6 20.98 -20.10 -13.22
N LYS A 7 20.61 -20.52 -12.00
CA LYS A 7 19.24 -20.35 -11.47
C LYS A 7 18.95 -18.88 -11.13
N LEU A 8 19.97 -18.12 -10.75
CA LEU A 8 19.97 -16.67 -10.51
C LEU A 8 19.97 -15.82 -11.79
N ALA A 9 20.16 -16.44 -12.97
CA ALA A 9 20.15 -15.71 -14.23
C ALA A 9 18.76 -15.12 -14.52
N TRP A 10 18.76 -13.80 -14.73
CA TRP A 10 17.66 -12.93 -15.13
C TRP A 10 16.71 -13.63 -16.12
N THR A 11 15.48 -13.92 -15.68
CA THR A 11 14.44 -14.49 -16.54
C THR A 11 13.97 -13.38 -17.49
N ARG A 12 14.30 -13.51 -18.79
CA ARG A 12 13.92 -12.63 -19.92
C ARG A 12 14.34 -11.15 -19.76
N PRO A 13 15.56 -10.76 -20.17
CA PRO A 13 15.95 -9.35 -20.20
C PRO A 13 15.04 -8.54 -21.15
N GLY A 14 14.41 -7.47 -20.63
CA GLY A 14 13.68 -6.48 -21.43
C GLY A 14 12.16 -6.43 -21.26
N GLN A 15 11.50 -7.49 -20.77
CA GLN A 15 10.04 -7.54 -20.59
C GLN A 15 9.63 -7.46 -19.11
N GLY A 16 8.44 -6.92 -18.81
CA GLY A 16 7.90 -6.87 -17.45
C GLY A 16 8.61 -5.92 -16.49
N LYS A 17 9.31 -4.88 -17.00
CA LYS A 17 10.02 -3.90 -16.15
C LYS A 17 9.05 -3.15 -15.23
N TRP A 18 7.92 -2.70 -15.77
CA TRP A 18 6.92 -1.91 -15.04
C TRP A 18 6.19 -2.71 -13.94
N PRO A 19 5.65 -3.92 -14.21
CA PRO A 19 5.03 -4.73 -13.16
C PRO A 19 5.98 -5.03 -12.00
N ARG A 20 7.24 -5.36 -12.29
CA ARG A 20 8.26 -5.67 -11.27
C ARG A 20 8.59 -4.45 -10.42
N PHE A 21 8.77 -3.29 -11.04
CA PHE A 21 9.03 -2.04 -10.33
C PHE A 21 7.84 -1.67 -9.43
N LEU A 22 6.61 -1.76 -9.93
CA LEU A 22 5.40 -1.44 -9.17
C LEU A 22 5.24 -2.37 -7.97
N THR A 23 5.34 -3.69 -8.16
CA THR A 23 5.22 -4.65 -7.05
C THR A 23 6.29 -4.44 -6.00
N ALA A 24 7.54 -4.17 -6.40
CA ALA A 24 8.61 -3.85 -5.47
C ALA A 24 8.36 -2.53 -4.73
N ALA A 25 7.90 -1.48 -5.44
CA ALA A 25 7.61 -0.18 -4.86
C ALA A 25 6.48 -0.25 -3.82
N PHE A 26 5.39 -0.98 -4.09
CA PHE A 26 4.32 -1.21 -3.12
C PHE A 26 4.80 -1.97 -1.89
N ALA A 27 5.54 -3.06 -2.09
CA ALA A 27 6.07 -3.85 -0.98
C ALA A 27 7.08 -3.05 -0.11
N ILE A 28 7.93 -2.24 -0.74
CA ILE A 28 8.84 -1.32 -0.03
C ILE A 28 8.06 -0.23 0.71
N SER A 29 7.00 0.32 0.12
CA SER A 29 6.16 1.34 0.77
C SER A 29 5.46 0.79 2.02
N ILE A 30 4.94 -0.44 1.93
CA ILE A 30 4.35 -1.16 3.09
C ILE A 30 5.42 -1.42 4.14
N SER A 31 6.61 -1.88 3.73
CA SER A 31 7.73 -2.12 4.65
C SER A 31 8.20 -0.83 5.33
N LEU A 32 8.19 0.30 4.60
CA LEU A 32 8.54 1.61 5.16
C LEU A 32 7.51 2.02 6.19
N PHE A 33 6.22 1.94 5.88
CA PHE A 33 5.15 2.24 6.83
C PHE A 33 5.23 1.36 8.08
N GLY A 34 5.48 0.06 7.92
CA GLY A 34 5.70 -0.87 9.02
C GLY A 34 6.93 -0.54 9.86
N CYS A 35 8.00 -0.03 9.25
CA CYS A 35 9.20 0.41 9.95
C CYS A 35 8.97 1.70 10.75
N LEU A 36 8.16 2.63 10.22
CA LEU A 36 7.78 3.85 10.93
C LEU A 36 6.93 3.54 12.16
N THR A 37 5.91 2.69 12.00
CA THR A 37 5.08 2.26 13.14
C THR A 37 5.86 1.44 14.16
N LEU A 38 6.82 0.62 13.71
CA LEU A 38 7.73 -0.12 14.59
C LEU A 38 8.65 0.83 15.36
N HIS A 39 9.19 1.86 14.71
CA HIS A 39 10.02 2.87 15.37
C HIS A 39 9.22 3.58 16.47
N ASP A 40 7.99 4.01 16.18
CA ASP A 40 7.15 4.70 17.15
C ASP A 40 6.75 3.79 18.33
N ALA A 41 6.52 2.50 18.06
CA ALA A 41 6.28 1.50 19.10
C ALA A 41 7.50 1.25 20.00
N LEU A 42 8.71 1.27 19.43
CA LEU A 42 9.97 1.07 20.16
C LEU A 42 10.47 2.35 20.85
N ALA A 43 10.10 3.52 20.34
CA ALA A 43 10.49 4.82 20.91
C ALA A 43 9.71 5.18 22.19
N TYR A 44 8.76 4.33 22.63
CA TYR A 44 8.01 4.52 23.86
C TYR A 44 8.92 4.36 25.09
N GLU A 45 9.22 5.49 25.74
CA GLU A 45 9.95 5.79 27.01
C GLU A 45 11.11 4.89 27.51
N GLU A 46 11.08 3.56 27.36
CA GLU A 46 12.07 2.63 27.92
C GLU A 46 13.31 2.41 27.04
N PHE A 47 13.19 2.52 25.71
CA PHE A 47 14.27 2.20 24.77
C PHE A 47 14.90 3.40 24.06
N ASN A 48 14.52 4.63 24.43
CA ASN A 48 15.07 5.86 23.82
C ASN A 48 16.43 6.24 24.41
N ILE A 49 17.33 5.26 24.50
CA ILE A 49 18.71 5.42 24.91
C ILE A 49 19.54 5.75 23.67
N GLU A 50 20.41 6.74 23.77
CA GLU A 50 21.35 7.09 22.71
C GLU A 50 22.35 5.94 22.51
N ALA A 51 22.47 5.43 21.28
CA ALA A 51 23.43 4.38 20.93
C ALA A 51 24.80 4.98 20.61
N PHE A 52 24.83 6.02 19.78
CA PHE A 52 26.08 6.70 19.40
C PHE A 52 25.80 8.12 18.88
N THR A 53 26.62 9.08 19.29
CA THR A 53 26.59 10.45 18.77
C THR A 53 27.73 10.65 17.77
N ILE A 54 27.41 10.98 16.52
CA ILE A 54 28.45 11.25 15.51
C ILE A 54 29.04 12.65 15.77
N PRO A 55 30.34 12.78 16.10
CA PRO A 55 30.93 14.06 16.54
C PRO A 55 30.86 15.19 15.50
N TRP A 56 30.83 14.85 14.21
CA TRP A 56 30.86 15.83 13.11
C TRP A 56 29.47 16.32 12.70
N VAL A 57 28.42 15.57 13.01
CA VAL A 57 27.06 15.80 12.48
C VAL A 57 26.06 16.11 13.60
N ASN A 58 26.47 16.02 14.88
CA ASN A 58 25.59 16.16 16.04
C ASN A 58 24.29 15.34 15.92
N PHE A 59 24.38 14.19 15.24
CA PHE A 59 23.25 13.30 15.03
C PHE A 59 23.28 12.19 16.07
N GLN A 60 22.24 12.15 16.91
CA GLN A 60 22.05 11.13 17.94
C GLN A 60 21.38 9.90 17.32
N ILE A 61 22.12 8.81 17.19
CA ILE A 61 21.56 7.54 16.73
C ILE A 61 20.91 6.85 17.93
N THR A 62 19.60 6.65 17.91
CA THR A 62 18.86 5.92 18.95
C THR A 62 18.76 4.43 18.62
N TRP A 63 18.64 3.56 19.62
CA TRP A 63 18.45 2.11 19.40
C TRP A 63 17.20 1.77 18.57
N PRO A 64 16.03 2.41 18.78
CA PRO A 64 14.84 2.21 17.95
C PRO A 64 15.12 2.45 16.45
N LEU A 65 15.91 3.48 16.12
CA LEU A 65 16.27 3.81 14.74
C LEU A 65 17.16 2.73 14.10
N LEU A 66 18.10 2.17 14.86
CA LEU A 66 18.96 1.09 14.36
C LEU A 66 18.16 -0.19 14.09
N ILE A 67 17.31 -0.59 15.03
CA ILE A 67 16.49 -1.81 14.90
C ILE A 67 15.53 -1.66 13.71
N SER A 68 14.80 -0.56 13.64
CA SER A 68 13.85 -0.31 12.55
C SER A 68 14.57 -0.21 11.20
N GLY A 69 15.73 0.47 11.15
CA GLY A 69 16.58 0.55 9.95
C GLY A 69 17.10 -0.81 9.47
N ILE A 70 17.55 -1.69 10.38
CA ILE A 70 17.98 -3.05 10.04
C ILE A 70 16.81 -3.87 9.50
N VAL A 71 15.64 -3.81 10.16
CA VAL A 71 14.43 -4.50 9.72
C VAL A 71 14.03 -4.02 8.32
N PHE A 72 14.04 -2.72 8.08
CA PHE A 72 13.75 -2.14 6.76
C PHE A 72 14.72 -2.64 5.69
N MET A 73 16.03 -2.68 5.98
CA MET A 73 17.04 -3.20 5.06
C MET A 73 16.82 -4.68 4.73
N VAL A 74 16.49 -5.51 5.72
CA VAL A 74 16.19 -6.94 5.51
C VAL A 74 14.93 -7.11 4.65
N CYS A 75 13.86 -6.36 4.94
CA CYS A 75 12.63 -6.39 4.17
C CYS A 75 12.81 -5.87 2.73
N MET A 76 13.63 -4.84 2.54
CA MET A 76 13.98 -4.30 1.22
C MET A 76 14.73 -5.33 0.37
N LEU A 77 15.76 -5.96 0.95
CA LEU A 77 16.50 -7.03 0.28
C LEU A 77 15.60 -8.24 0.01
N GLY A 78 14.80 -8.67 0.99
CA GLY A 78 13.84 -9.75 0.85
C GLY A 78 12.87 -9.51 -0.31
N THR A 79 12.32 -8.30 -0.41
CA THR A 79 11.43 -7.89 -1.50
C THR A 79 12.14 -7.96 -2.86
N TYR A 80 13.38 -7.48 -2.96
CA TYR A 80 14.16 -7.57 -4.19
C TYR A 80 14.38 -9.02 -4.64
N PHE A 81 14.73 -9.91 -3.70
CA PHE A 81 14.90 -11.34 -4.01
C PHE A 81 13.60 -12.03 -4.40
N LEU A 82 12.50 -11.74 -3.71
CA LEU A 82 11.18 -12.31 -3.98
C LEU A 82 10.66 -11.88 -5.36
N VAL A 83 10.67 -10.58 -5.66
CA VAL A 83 10.18 -10.05 -6.95
C VAL A 83 11.01 -10.55 -8.13
N ASN A 84 12.29 -10.86 -7.93
CA ASN A 84 13.17 -11.42 -8.95
C ASN A 84 13.08 -12.96 -9.06
N SER A 85 12.14 -13.61 -8.38
CA SER A 85 11.91 -15.05 -8.51
C SER A 85 11.22 -15.40 -9.82
N ARG A 86 11.64 -16.48 -10.49
CA ARG A 86 11.12 -16.91 -11.80
C ARG A 86 9.60 -17.01 -11.83
N ARG A 87 9.00 -17.63 -10.81
CA ARG A 87 7.55 -17.83 -10.70
C ARG A 87 6.77 -16.51 -10.69
N ILE A 88 7.28 -15.52 -9.96
CA ILE A 88 6.64 -14.21 -9.84
C ILE A 88 6.80 -13.43 -11.15
N VAL A 89 7.98 -13.51 -11.77
CA VAL A 89 8.24 -12.86 -13.06
C VAL A 89 7.31 -13.42 -14.15
N ASP A 90 7.19 -14.75 -14.26
CA ASP A 90 6.31 -15.38 -15.24
C ASP A 90 4.83 -15.00 -14.98
N PHE A 91 4.38 -15.03 -13.73
CA PHE A 91 3.02 -14.60 -13.37
C PHE A 91 2.73 -13.14 -13.71
N LEU A 92 3.67 -12.22 -13.42
CA LEU A 92 3.51 -10.80 -13.72
C LEU A 92 3.48 -10.54 -15.23
N LEU A 93 4.25 -11.29 -16.02
CA LEU A 93 4.24 -11.22 -17.48
C LEU A 93 2.93 -11.74 -18.07
N ASP A 94 2.43 -12.87 -17.57
CA ASP A 94 1.14 -13.43 -18.01
C ASP A 94 -0.01 -12.47 -17.66
N THR A 95 0.01 -11.90 -16.46
CA THR A 95 -0.97 -10.89 -16.02
C THR A 95 -0.90 -9.63 -16.89
N GLU A 96 0.29 -9.12 -17.21
CA GLU A 96 0.45 -7.99 -18.13
C GLU A 96 -0.11 -8.32 -19.52
N GLY A 97 0.13 -9.53 -20.01
CA GLY A 97 -0.41 -10.02 -21.28
C GLY A 97 -1.94 -10.08 -21.28
N GLU A 98 -2.56 -10.48 -20.18
CA GLU A 98 -4.01 -10.56 -20.05
C GLU A 98 -4.66 -9.17 -19.90
N VAL A 99 -4.08 -8.30 -19.06
CA VAL A 99 -4.58 -6.92 -18.87
C VAL A 99 -4.55 -6.11 -20.17
N ARG A 100 -3.59 -6.38 -21.06
CA ARG A 100 -3.52 -5.76 -22.39
C ARG A 100 -4.64 -6.20 -23.34
N LYS A 101 -5.28 -7.34 -23.11
CA LYS A 101 -6.43 -7.80 -23.91
C LYS A 101 -7.71 -7.10 -23.51
N VAL A 102 -7.77 -6.54 -22.31
CA VAL A 102 -8.94 -5.82 -21.81
C VAL A 102 -9.04 -4.48 -22.53
N SER A 103 -10.13 -4.28 -23.27
CA SER A 103 -10.50 -2.99 -23.85
C SER A 103 -11.01 -2.08 -22.73
N TRP A 104 -10.13 -1.21 -22.21
CA TRP A 104 -10.52 -0.24 -21.20
C TRP A 104 -11.52 0.77 -21.77
N PRO A 105 -12.64 1.02 -21.07
CA PRO A 105 -13.66 1.96 -21.53
C PRO A 105 -13.05 3.35 -21.68
N GLY A 106 -13.53 4.11 -22.66
CA GLY A 106 -13.12 5.49 -22.85
C GLY A 106 -13.57 6.38 -21.68
N TRP A 107 -12.88 7.51 -21.47
CA TRP A 107 -13.20 8.47 -20.41
C TRP A 107 -14.67 8.88 -20.39
N ASN A 108 -15.30 9.06 -21.55
CA ASN A 108 -16.71 9.43 -21.66
C ASN A 108 -17.66 8.35 -21.13
N GLU A 109 -17.34 7.06 -21.34
CA GLU A 109 -18.16 5.94 -20.85
C GLU A 109 -18.03 5.78 -19.33
N VAL A 110 -16.82 5.99 -18.80
CA VAL A 110 -16.58 5.95 -17.35
C VAL A 110 -17.34 7.07 -16.63
N VAL A 111 -17.34 8.29 -17.19
CA VAL A 111 -18.09 9.42 -16.64
C VAL A 111 -19.60 9.20 -16.76
N GLY A 112 -20.06 8.70 -17.92
CA GLY A 112 -21.48 8.41 -18.14
C GLY A 112 -22.04 7.32 -17.23
N SER A 113 -21.25 6.31 -16.87
CA SER A 113 -21.67 5.28 -15.90
C SER A 113 -21.60 5.78 -14.45
N SER A 114 -20.59 6.59 -14.11
CA SER A 114 -20.44 7.13 -12.75
C SER A 114 -21.49 8.19 -12.39
N ILE A 115 -21.92 9.02 -13.35
CA ILE A 115 -22.91 10.08 -13.07
C ILE A 115 -24.27 9.50 -12.65
N VAL A 116 -24.66 8.34 -13.22
CA VAL A 116 -25.87 7.63 -12.81
C VAL A 116 -25.76 7.18 -11.35
N VAL A 117 -24.61 6.63 -10.95
CA VAL A 117 -24.36 6.21 -9.56
C VAL A 117 -24.37 7.41 -8.60
N ILE A 118 -23.76 8.54 -8.99
CA ILE A 118 -23.79 9.76 -8.18
C ILE A 118 -25.24 10.23 -7.97
N PHE A 119 -26.05 10.22 -9.04
CA PHE A 119 -27.44 10.61 -8.96
C PHE A 119 -28.26 9.67 -8.04
N THR A 120 -28.07 8.34 -8.15
CA THR A 120 -28.78 7.39 -7.29
C THR A 120 -28.39 7.54 -5.82
N VAL A 121 -27.11 7.79 -5.52
CA VAL A 121 -26.62 8.05 -4.16
C VAL A 121 -27.23 9.33 -3.58
N ILE A 122 -27.35 10.40 -4.38
CA ILE A 122 -27.98 11.65 -3.94
C ILE A 122 -29.47 11.44 -3.61
N VAL A 123 -30.21 10.76 -4.49
CA VAL A 123 -31.64 10.48 -4.26
C VAL A 123 -31.83 9.63 -2.99
N LEU A 124 -31.02 8.59 -2.82
CA LEU A 124 -31.06 7.74 -1.62
C LEU A 124 -30.69 8.54 -0.36
N SER A 125 -29.69 9.40 -0.44
CA SER A 125 -29.28 10.26 0.67
C SER A 125 -30.39 11.22 1.10
N ILE A 126 -31.10 11.84 0.14
CA ILE A 126 -32.26 12.69 0.43
C ILE A 126 -33.39 11.88 1.08
N TYR A 127 -33.67 10.68 0.56
CA TYR A 127 -34.70 9.80 1.12
C TYR A 127 -34.40 9.43 2.59
N ILE A 128 -33.17 9.01 2.88
CA ILE A 128 -32.74 8.67 4.24
C ILE A 128 -32.84 9.92 5.14
N ALA A 129 -32.33 11.08 4.69
CA ALA A 129 -32.39 12.31 5.47
C ALA A 129 -33.83 12.75 5.78
N LEU A 130 -34.77 12.58 4.84
CA LEU A 130 -36.19 12.84 5.07
C LEU A 130 -36.79 11.85 6.07
N ALA A 131 -36.47 10.56 5.95
CA ALA A 131 -36.92 9.55 6.90
C ALA A 131 -36.43 9.88 8.32
N ASP A 132 -35.13 10.16 8.48
CA ASP A 132 -34.54 10.55 9.76
C ASP A 132 -35.20 11.81 10.32
N TYR A 133 -35.47 12.82 9.48
CA TYR A 133 -36.16 14.04 9.91
C TYR A 133 -37.58 13.77 10.43
N ILE A 134 -38.35 12.95 9.70
CA ILE A 134 -39.72 12.58 10.10
C ILE A 134 -39.70 11.76 11.39
N PHE A 135 -38.84 10.75 11.49
CA PHE A 135 -38.70 9.92 12.69
C PHE A 135 -38.32 10.76 13.91
N ASN A 136 -37.35 11.66 13.78
CA ASN A 136 -36.95 12.56 14.87
C ASN A 136 -38.10 13.47 15.32
N LYS A 137 -38.87 14.02 14.38
CA LYS A 137 -40.01 14.89 14.70
C LYS A 137 -41.16 14.13 15.36
N LEU A 138 -41.46 12.92 14.88
CA LEU A 138 -42.48 12.05 15.47
C LEU A 138 -42.10 11.61 16.88
N MET A 139 -40.87 11.13 17.07
CA MET A 139 -40.36 10.73 18.38
C MET A 139 -40.30 11.91 19.35
N GLY A 140 -39.84 13.09 18.91
CA GLY A 140 -39.83 14.29 19.76
C GLY A 140 -41.23 14.71 20.20
N THR A 141 -42.21 14.65 19.30
CA THR A 141 -43.60 14.97 19.64
C THR A 141 -44.21 13.94 20.60
N PHE A 142 -43.85 12.66 20.47
CA PHE A 142 -44.33 11.60 21.36
C PHE A 142 -43.66 11.61 22.75
N VAL A 143 -42.40 12.02 22.85
CA VAL A 143 -41.64 12.03 24.12
C VAL A 143 -41.87 13.31 24.94
N TYR A 144 -42.06 14.46 24.28
CA TYR A 144 -42.31 15.75 24.95
C TYR A 144 -43.81 16.15 24.98
N GLY A 145 -44.68 15.34 24.39
CA GLY A 145 -46.14 15.50 24.42
C GLY A 145 -46.80 14.71 25.54
#